data_AF-A0A0F8WK85-F1
#
_entry.id   AF-A0A0F8WK85-F1
#
_cell.length_a   1.000
_cell.length_b   1.000
_cell.length_c   1.000
_cell.angle_alpha   90.00
_cell.angle_beta   90.00
_cell.angle_gamma   90.00
#
_symmetry.space_group_name_H-M   'P 1'
#
loop_
_entity.id
_entity.type
_entity.pdbx_description
1 polymer ?
#
loop_
_entity_poly.entity_id
_entity_poly.type
_entity_poly.pdbx_seq_one_letter_code
_entity_poly.pdbx_strand_id
1 'polypeptide(L)'
;MCSYIKDQPYDLYPLPRDYESLTLDGQKQARLAVLHRQDTPQHLVEAWNFFRRVYLGGVEKLFYKNGFQESPDFHFNLVYDLGKYARNATAAPRGSAKSTVIGLEIPLLISLTRPHYEMSLGLATDRLVEERFDKIIQQFVENELIIQDFGEMKPPRGRKIWNHHQLSLMNGAIIKGLSVMGKKRGGRPRLFILDDPENDPDSEGQAAAQAVIEKFEMILFR
;
A
#
# COMPACT_ATOMS: atom_id res chain seq x y z
N MET A 1 19.30 11.65 -4.65
CA MET A 1 19.15 11.54 -3.20
C MET A 1 17.97 12.41 -2.82
N CYS A 2 16.84 11.85 -2.39
CA CYS A 2 15.62 12.61 -2.12
C CYS A 2 15.75 13.30 -0.74
N SER A 3 16.29 14.52 -0.72
CA SER A 3 16.59 15.32 0.48
C SER A 3 15.36 15.88 1.22
N TYR A 4 14.17 15.29 1.01
CA TYR A 4 12.89 15.99 1.13
C TYR A 4 12.35 16.14 2.57
N ILE A 5 12.83 15.35 3.54
CA ILE A 5 12.27 15.38 4.91
C ILE A 5 12.91 16.46 5.78
N LYS A 6 14.13 16.91 5.46
CA LYS A 6 14.90 17.79 6.36
C LYS A 6 14.49 19.26 6.29
N ASP A 7 13.78 19.67 5.24
CA ASP A 7 13.42 21.08 5.00
C ASP A 7 11.89 21.24 4.81
N GLN A 8 11.08 20.74 5.75
CA GLN A 8 9.65 21.08 5.75
C GLN A 8 9.48 22.59 6.00
N PRO A 9 8.71 23.32 5.17
CA PRO A 9 8.60 24.77 5.29
C PRO A 9 7.86 25.24 6.56
N TYR A 10 7.16 24.32 7.25
CA TYR A 10 6.46 24.52 8.52
C TYR A 10 5.95 23.16 9.07
N ASP A 11 5.53 23.13 10.34
CA ASP A 11 5.26 21.91 11.12
C ASP A 11 4.18 20.98 10.55
N LEU A 12 3.10 21.54 10.01
CA LEU A 12 1.96 20.78 9.48
C LEU A 12 2.06 20.49 7.98
N TYR A 13 3.17 20.82 7.31
CA TYR A 13 3.32 20.55 5.88
C TYR A 13 3.08 19.05 5.58
N PRO A 14 2.27 18.70 4.55
CA PRO A 14 1.76 19.54 3.46
C PRO A 14 0.35 20.15 3.65
N LEU A 15 -0.21 20.17 4.86
CA LEU A 15 -1.50 20.81 5.13
C LEU A 15 -1.40 22.34 5.05
N PRO A 16 -2.50 23.08 4.82
CA PRO A 16 -2.50 24.54 4.88
C PRO A 16 -1.97 25.10 6.21
N ARG A 17 -1.37 26.30 6.19
CA ARG A 17 -0.81 26.93 7.41
C ARG A 17 -1.86 27.23 8.47
N ASP A 18 -3.09 27.46 8.05
CA ASP A 18 -4.26 27.75 8.87
C ASP A 18 -5.06 26.50 9.25
N TYR A 19 -4.51 25.29 9.03
CA TYR A 19 -5.20 24.01 9.23
C TYR A 19 -5.93 23.89 10.58
N GLU A 20 -5.28 24.28 11.68
CA GLU A 20 -5.85 24.19 13.02
C GLU A 20 -7.07 25.11 13.22
N SER A 21 -7.17 26.19 12.43
CA SER A 21 -8.29 27.13 12.47
C SER A 21 -9.45 26.74 11.55
N LEU A 22 -9.27 25.73 10.70
CA LEU A 22 -10.34 25.24 9.81
C LEU A 22 -11.43 24.52 10.61
N THR A 23 -12.65 24.51 10.07
CA THR A 23 -13.74 23.66 10.57
C THR A 23 -13.36 22.18 10.43
N LEU A 24 -14.07 21.27 11.12
CA LEU A 24 -13.81 19.83 11.00
C LEU A 24 -13.92 19.33 9.55
N ASP A 25 -14.90 19.84 8.79
CA ASP A 25 -15.01 19.54 7.37
C ASP A 25 -13.86 20.15 6.57
N GLY A 26 -13.46 21.40 6.84
CA GLY A 26 -12.30 22.03 6.20
C GLY A 26 -10.99 21.26 6.45
N GLN A 27 -10.79 20.77 7.67
CA GLN A 27 -9.66 19.91 8.01
C GLN A 27 -9.71 18.60 7.23
N LYS A 28 -10.87 17.94 7.15
CA LYS A 28 -11.07 16.76 6.31
C LYS A 28 -10.74 17.03 4.85
N GLN A 29 -11.28 18.09 4.26
CA GLN A 29 -11.00 18.45 2.87
C GLN A 29 -9.51 18.72 2.63
N ALA A 30 -8.83 19.39 3.57
CA ALA A 30 -7.39 19.61 3.49
C ALA A 30 -6.58 18.30 3.50
N ARG A 31 -6.93 17.34 4.36
CA ARG A 31 -6.29 16.01 4.37
C ARG A 31 -6.53 15.25 3.07
N LEU A 32 -7.78 15.23 2.59
CA LEU A 32 -8.13 14.58 1.33
C LEU A 32 -7.42 15.23 0.14
N ALA A 33 -7.29 16.55 0.10
CA ALA A 33 -6.57 17.27 -0.95
C ALA A 33 -5.10 16.85 -1.03
N VAL A 34 -4.42 16.70 0.11
CA VAL A 34 -3.05 16.16 0.17
C VAL A 34 -3.01 14.74 -0.39
N LEU A 35 -3.90 13.86 0.07
CA LEU A 35 -3.89 12.46 -0.34
C LEU A 35 -4.21 12.26 -1.82
N HIS A 36 -5.10 13.07 -2.42
CA HIS A 36 -5.46 12.97 -3.82
C HIS A 36 -4.43 13.60 -4.78
N ARG A 37 -3.57 14.50 -4.28
CA ARG A 37 -2.50 15.10 -5.09
C ARG A 37 -1.40 14.06 -5.32
N GLN A 38 -1.46 13.39 -6.47
CA GLN A 38 -0.52 12.33 -6.88
C GLN A 38 -0.14 12.43 -8.37
N ASP A 39 -0.22 13.62 -8.95
CA ASP A 39 0.04 13.93 -10.35
C ASP A 39 1.52 13.93 -10.75
N THR A 40 2.42 14.02 -9.75
CA THR A 40 3.86 13.87 -9.95
C THR A 40 4.43 12.80 -9.01
N PRO A 41 5.61 12.22 -9.31
CA PRO A 41 6.27 11.30 -8.39
C PRO A 41 6.51 11.90 -7.01
N GLN A 42 6.86 13.20 -6.95
CA GLN A 42 7.01 13.93 -5.69
C GLN A 42 5.70 14.03 -4.92
N HIS A 43 4.61 14.39 -5.59
CA HIS A 43 3.30 14.47 -4.92
C HIS A 43 2.86 13.10 -4.39
N LEU A 44 3.15 12.01 -5.10
CA LEU A 44 2.90 10.65 -4.59
C LEU A 44 3.70 10.37 -3.30
N VAL A 45 4.96 10.77 -3.24
CA VAL A 45 5.79 10.64 -2.03
C VAL A 45 5.23 11.46 -0.87
N GLU A 46 4.81 12.71 -1.13
CA GLU A 46 4.19 13.57 -0.11
C GLU A 46 2.87 12.98 0.40
N ALA A 47 2.00 12.54 -0.50
CA ALA A 47 0.73 11.90 -0.16
C ALA A 47 0.95 10.62 0.65
N TRP A 48 1.92 9.77 0.26
CA TRP A 48 2.27 8.57 1.00
C TRP A 48 2.85 8.88 2.38
N ASN A 49 3.79 9.83 2.49
CA ASN A 49 4.38 10.18 3.77
C ASN A 49 3.35 10.80 4.73
N PHE A 50 2.44 11.61 4.19
CA PHE A 50 1.32 12.14 4.95
C PHE A 50 0.37 11.00 5.40
N PHE A 51 -0.01 10.11 4.49
CA PHE A 51 -0.88 8.97 4.77
C PHE A 51 -0.33 8.09 5.91
N ARG A 52 0.94 7.69 5.82
CA ARG A 52 1.56 6.82 6.84
C ARG A 52 1.66 7.50 8.20
N ARG A 53 1.90 8.81 8.28
CA ARG A 53 2.02 9.55 9.55
C ARG A 53 0.64 9.75 10.18
N VAL A 54 -0.32 10.21 9.40
CA VAL A 54 -1.64 10.64 9.91
C VAL A 54 -2.62 9.48 10.04
N TYR A 55 -2.74 8.63 9.02
CA TYR A 55 -3.76 7.57 9.01
C TYR A 55 -3.26 6.25 9.58
N LEU A 56 -1.98 5.91 9.41
CA LEU A 56 -1.44 4.64 9.90
C LEU A 56 -0.68 4.78 11.22
N GLY A 57 0.03 5.90 11.40
CA GLY A 57 0.81 6.21 12.60
C GLY A 57 -0.01 6.84 13.72
N GLY A 58 -1.08 7.57 13.37
CA GLY A 58 -1.98 8.22 14.32
C GLY A 58 -2.97 7.27 15.02
N VAL A 59 -3.01 5.99 14.63
CA VAL A 59 -4.01 5.02 15.07
C VAL A 59 -3.33 3.91 15.88
N GLU A 60 -2.92 4.25 17.11
CA GLU A 60 -2.25 3.38 18.09
C GLU A 60 -1.34 2.28 17.48
N LYS A 61 -1.39 1.04 18.00
CA LYS A 61 -0.65 -0.13 17.48
C LYS A 61 -1.47 -0.91 16.46
N LEU A 62 -2.48 -0.30 15.83
CA LEU A 62 -3.39 -0.99 14.91
C LEU A 62 -2.64 -1.47 13.65
N PHE A 63 -1.72 -0.66 13.14
CA PHE A 63 -0.95 -0.99 11.94
C PHE A 63 0.50 -1.39 12.23
N TYR A 64 1.24 -0.55 12.97
CA TYR A 64 2.66 -0.82 13.28
C TYR A 64 2.80 -1.54 14.62
N LYS A 65 3.16 -2.82 14.58
CA LYS A 65 3.33 -3.68 15.77
C LYS A 65 4.21 -3.06 16.87
N ASN A 66 5.29 -2.39 16.47
CA ASN A 66 6.27 -1.79 17.37
C ASN A 66 6.11 -0.28 17.51
N GLY A 67 4.94 0.26 17.14
CA GLY A 67 4.70 1.69 17.04
C GLY A 67 5.23 2.27 15.72
N PHE A 68 4.74 3.48 15.40
CA PHE A 68 5.18 4.24 14.25
C PHE A 68 6.67 4.62 14.38
N GLN A 69 7.40 4.52 13.29
CA GLN A 69 8.79 4.97 13.17
C GLN A 69 8.91 5.79 11.91
N GLU A 70 9.80 6.78 11.87
CA GLU A 70 10.03 7.53 10.64
C GLU A 70 10.71 6.66 9.58
N SER A 71 10.27 6.82 8.33
CA SER A 71 10.81 6.07 7.21
C SER A 71 12.24 6.54 6.89
N PRO A 72 13.19 5.66 6.60
CA PRO A 72 14.49 6.05 6.04
C PRO A 72 14.36 6.54 4.59
N ASP A 73 15.33 7.34 4.11
CA ASP A 73 15.38 7.90 2.74
C ASP A 73 15.15 6.87 1.63
N PHE A 74 15.58 5.63 1.84
CA PHE A 74 15.36 4.53 0.91
C PHE A 74 13.87 4.29 0.60
N HIS A 75 12.97 4.39 1.60
CA HIS A 75 11.54 4.24 1.38
C HIS A 75 10.96 5.37 0.51
N PHE A 76 11.46 6.58 0.67
CA PHE A 76 11.05 7.72 -0.15
C PHE A 76 11.45 7.54 -1.61
N ASN A 77 12.68 7.03 -1.85
CA ASN A 77 13.12 6.68 -3.20
C ASN A 77 12.26 5.56 -3.79
N LEU A 78 11.89 4.55 -3.01
CA LEU A 78 11.03 3.44 -3.44
C LEU A 78 9.66 3.93 -3.93
N VAL A 79 9.02 4.85 -3.20
CA VAL A 79 7.72 5.43 -3.60
C VAL A 79 7.86 6.43 -4.75
N TYR A 80 8.96 7.17 -4.78
CA TYR A 80 9.29 8.05 -5.90
C TYR A 80 9.42 7.27 -7.21
N ASP A 81 10.19 6.19 -7.21
CA ASP A 81 10.41 5.35 -8.38
C ASP A 81 9.11 4.70 -8.87
N LEU A 82 8.25 4.27 -7.94
CA LEU A 82 6.89 3.80 -8.26
C LEU A 82 6.07 4.84 -9.04
N GLY A 83 6.17 6.12 -8.67
CA GLY A 83 5.47 7.21 -9.36
C GLY A 83 6.11 7.62 -10.68
N LYS A 84 7.43 7.43 -10.82
CA LYS A 84 8.22 7.92 -11.96
C LYS A 84 8.32 6.94 -13.11
N TYR A 85 8.48 5.65 -12.82
CA TYR A 85 8.77 4.64 -13.82
C TYR A 85 7.61 3.65 -13.93
N ALA A 86 7.28 3.26 -15.17
CA ALA A 86 6.22 2.29 -15.43
C ALA A 86 6.58 0.86 -14.98
N ARG A 87 7.87 0.57 -14.83
CA ARG A 87 8.41 -0.72 -14.38
C ARG A 87 9.52 -0.47 -13.38
N ASN A 88 9.42 -1.09 -12.22
CA ASN A 88 10.37 -0.94 -11.12
C ASN A 88 10.82 -2.33 -10.67
N ALA A 89 12.11 -2.44 -10.33
CA ALA A 89 12.68 -3.60 -9.66
C ALA A 89 13.59 -3.08 -8.55
N THR A 90 13.33 -3.51 -7.31
CA THR A 90 14.09 -3.04 -6.15
C THR A 90 14.48 -4.23 -5.30
N ALA A 91 15.78 -4.40 -5.09
CA ALA A 91 16.33 -5.34 -4.13
C ALA A 91 16.79 -4.57 -2.88
N ALA A 92 16.49 -5.08 -1.70
CA ALA A 92 16.96 -4.50 -0.44
C ALA A 92 17.20 -5.62 0.59
N PRO A 93 18.12 -5.42 1.55
CA PRO A 93 18.36 -6.40 2.60
C PRO A 93 17.09 -6.77 3.39
N ARG A 94 17.06 -7.98 3.96
CA ARG A 94 16.00 -8.38 4.90
C ARG A 94 15.92 -7.40 6.07
N GLY A 95 14.70 -7.14 6.55
CA GLY A 95 14.46 -6.17 7.63
C GLY A 95 14.37 -4.71 7.16
N SER A 96 14.54 -4.42 5.88
CA SER A 96 14.37 -3.07 5.30
C SER A 96 12.92 -2.58 5.26
N ALA A 97 11.94 -3.35 5.73
CA ALA A 97 10.51 -3.00 5.73
C ALA A 97 9.90 -2.61 4.36
N LYS A 98 10.58 -2.92 3.25
CA LYS A 98 10.10 -2.67 1.86
C LYS A 98 8.68 -3.19 1.62
N SER A 99 8.39 -4.37 2.16
CA SER A 99 7.11 -5.08 2.04
C SER A 99 5.98 -4.34 2.76
N THR A 100 6.27 -3.66 3.87
CA THR A 100 5.29 -2.79 4.54
C THR A 100 4.92 -1.62 3.64
N VAL A 101 5.91 -0.94 3.06
CA VAL A 101 5.68 0.23 2.18
C VAL A 101 4.92 -0.18 0.92
N ILE A 102 5.48 -1.08 0.11
CA ILE A 102 4.94 -1.40 -1.22
C ILE A 102 3.76 -2.38 -1.16
N GLY A 103 3.71 -3.27 -0.17
CA GLY A 103 2.67 -4.29 -0.08
C GLY A 103 1.52 -3.98 0.88
N LEU A 104 1.62 -2.94 1.72
CA LEU A 104 0.53 -2.52 2.63
C LEU A 104 0.18 -1.03 2.48
N GLU A 105 1.14 -0.14 2.74
CA GLU A 105 0.89 1.32 2.80
C GLU A 105 0.43 1.87 1.45
N ILE A 106 1.12 1.53 0.36
CA ILE A 106 0.78 1.97 -1.00
C ILE A 106 -0.56 1.40 -1.49
N PRO A 107 -0.84 0.08 -1.36
CA PRO A 107 -2.15 -0.48 -1.70
C PRO A 107 -3.30 0.22 -0.98
N LEU A 108 -3.16 0.49 0.32
CA LEU A 108 -4.16 1.23 1.10
C LEU A 108 -4.36 2.65 0.55
N LEU A 109 -3.28 3.42 0.39
CA LEU A 109 -3.36 4.79 -0.14
C LEU A 109 -4.05 4.84 -1.51
N ILE A 110 -3.57 4.04 -2.46
CA ILE A 110 -4.05 4.09 -3.85
C ILE A 110 -5.50 3.63 -3.92
N SER A 111 -5.88 2.57 -3.20
CA SER A 111 -7.25 2.06 -3.23
C SER A 111 -8.26 3.02 -2.61
N LEU A 112 -7.88 3.83 -1.60
CA LEU A 112 -8.72 4.89 -1.04
C LEU A 112 -8.85 6.08 -1.99
N THR A 113 -7.74 6.50 -2.59
CA THR A 113 -7.64 7.78 -3.32
C THR A 113 -7.95 7.67 -4.82
N ARG A 114 -7.97 6.46 -5.40
CA ARG A 114 -8.21 6.23 -6.82
C ARG A 114 -9.44 5.32 -7.03
N PRO A 115 -10.64 5.89 -7.20
CA PRO A 115 -11.85 5.13 -7.52
C PRO A 115 -11.66 4.25 -8.75
N HIS A 116 -12.27 3.06 -8.74
CA HIS A 116 -12.20 2.09 -9.84
C HIS A 116 -10.77 1.64 -10.23
N TYR A 117 -9.78 1.88 -9.37
CA TYR A 117 -8.41 1.44 -9.63
C TYR A 117 -8.24 -0.04 -9.27
N GLU A 118 -7.88 -0.85 -10.27
CA GLU A 118 -7.62 -2.27 -10.09
C GLU A 118 -6.13 -2.53 -9.90
N MET A 119 -5.78 -3.20 -8.82
CA MET A 119 -4.41 -3.62 -8.52
C MET A 119 -4.33 -5.09 -8.13
N SER A 120 -3.14 -5.67 -8.30
CA SER A 120 -2.85 -7.05 -7.92
C SER A 120 -1.55 -7.12 -7.12
N LEU A 121 -1.60 -7.89 -6.04
CA LEU A 121 -0.49 -8.17 -5.12
C LEU A 121 -0.10 -9.63 -5.29
N GLY A 122 1.06 -9.86 -5.90
CA GLY A 122 1.72 -11.14 -6.00
C GLY A 122 2.63 -11.38 -4.80
N LEU A 123 2.43 -12.51 -4.12
CA LEU A 123 3.26 -12.96 -2.99
C LEU A 123 3.66 -14.43 -3.22
N ALA A 124 4.65 -14.93 -2.48
CA ALA A 124 5.18 -16.28 -2.67
C ALA A 124 4.10 -17.37 -2.48
N THR A 125 3.30 -17.27 -1.41
CA THR A 125 2.33 -18.29 -0.99
C THR A 125 0.94 -17.70 -0.71
N ASP A 126 -0.10 -18.53 -0.72
CA ASP A 126 -1.47 -18.09 -0.38
C ASP A 126 -1.56 -17.65 1.09
N ARG A 127 -0.82 -18.29 2.00
CA ARG A 127 -0.74 -17.89 3.42
C ARG A 127 -0.29 -16.44 3.57
N LEU A 128 0.74 -16.04 2.84
CA LEU A 128 1.23 -14.66 2.86
C LEU A 128 0.19 -13.68 2.26
N VAL A 129 -0.58 -14.11 1.26
CA VAL A 129 -1.71 -13.34 0.72
C VAL A 129 -2.77 -13.11 1.79
N GLU A 130 -3.18 -14.15 2.51
CA GLU A 130 -4.19 -14.05 3.56
C GLU A 130 -3.74 -13.11 4.68
N GLU A 131 -2.53 -13.30 5.22
CA GLU A 131 -1.96 -12.42 6.26
C GLU A 131 -1.86 -10.96 5.81
N ARG A 132 -1.61 -10.72 4.51
CA ARG A 132 -1.56 -9.38 3.95
C ARG A 132 -2.94 -8.75 3.90
N PHE A 133 -3.93 -9.52 3.43
CA PHE A 133 -5.29 -9.05 3.29
C PHE A 133 -5.96 -8.84 4.64
N ASP A 134 -5.65 -9.63 5.67
CA ASP A 134 -6.11 -9.40 7.04
C ASP A 134 -5.77 -7.98 7.51
N LYS A 135 -4.50 -7.56 7.35
CA LYS A 135 -4.04 -6.21 7.72
C LYS A 135 -4.74 -5.12 6.92
N ILE A 136 -4.94 -5.33 5.62
CA ILE A 136 -5.62 -4.37 4.75
C ILE A 136 -7.10 -4.25 5.15
N ILE A 137 -7.78 -5.38 5.37
CA ILE A 137 -9.18 -5.44 5.82
C ILE A 137 -9.32 -4.72 7.16
N GLN A 138 -8.41 -4.98 8.11
CA GLN A 138 -8.42 -4.33 9.41
C GLN A 138 -8.39 -2.81 9.27
N GLN A 139 -7.53 -2.27 8.41
CA GLN A 139 -7.50 -0.82 8.19
C GLN A 139 -8.78 -0.28 7.55
N PHE A 140 -9.42 -0.99 6.63
CA PHE A 140 -10.68 -0.51 6.04
C PHE A 140 -11.87 -0.56 7.00
N VAL A 141 -11.82 -1.39 8.04
CA VAL A 141 -12.95 -1.66 8.93
C VAL A 141 -12.80 -0.99 10.30
N GLU A 142 -11.56 -0.86 10.80
CA GLU A 142 -11.30 -0.42 12.18
C GLU A 142 -10.61 0.95 12.25
N ASN A 143 -10.02 1.44 11.16
CA ASN A 143 -9.35 2.73 11.18
C ASN A 143 -10.37 3.88 11.11
N GLU A 144 -10.67 4.48 12.27
CA GLU A 144 -11.67 5.53 12.40
C GLU A 144 -11.40 6.73 11.49
N LEU A 145 -10.13 7.13 11.32
CA LEU A 145 -9.80 8.27 10.48
C LEU A 145 -10.03 7.98 8.99
N ILE A 146 -9.74 6.75 8.55
CA ILE A 146 -10.10 6.30 7.20
C ILE A 146 -11.62 6.34 7.02
N ILE A 147 -12.39 5.83 8.00
CA ILE A 147 -13.86 5.81 7.93
C ILE A 147 -14.44 7.23 7.92
N GLN A 148 -13.93 8.12 8.76
CA GLN A 148 -14.38 9.51 8.83
C GLN A 148 -14.13 10.27 7.52
N ASP A 149 -12.98 10.07 6.89
CA ASP A 149 -12.58 10.83 5.71
C ASP A 149 -13.10 10.22 4.41
N PHE A 150 -13.02 8.90 4.25
CA PHE A 150 -13.40 8.21 3.01
C PHE A 150 -14.78 7.54 3.08
N GLY A 151 -15.34 7.35 4.26
CA GLY A 151 -16.54 6.56 4.48
C GLY A 151 -16.26 5.05 4.59
N GLU A 152 -17.31 4.25 4.76
CA GLU A 152 -17.19 2.79 4.82
C GLU A 152 -16.76 2.20 3.47
N MET A 153 -15.55 1.64 3.41
CA MET A 153 -15.03 1.01 2.19
C MET A 153 -15.56 -0.41 1.98
N LYS A 154 -15.94 -1.10 3.06
CA LYS A 154 -16.47 -2.45 3.02
C LYS A 154 -17.87 -2.45 2.39
N PRO A 155 -18.11 -3.23 1.32
CA PRO A 155 -19.42 -3.30 0.70
C PRO A 155 -20.42 -4.03 1.62
N PRO A 156 -21.73 -3.72 1.51
CA PRO A 156 -22.77 -4.51 2.15
C PRO A 156 -22.67 -5.99 1.77
N ARG A 157 -23.03 -6.88 2.70
CA ARG A 157 -22.92 -8.33 2.52
C ARG A 157 -23.58 -8.78 1.21
N GLY A 158 -22.84 -9.56 0.41
CA GLY A 158 -23.32 -10.15 -0.84
C GLY A 158 -23.33 -9.21 -2.07
N ARG A 159 -22.93 -7.93 -1.93
CA ARG A 159 -22.94 -6.98 -3.07
C ARG A 159 -21.70 -7.06 -3.95
N LYS A 160 -20.52 -7.23 -3.36
CA LYS A 160 -19.24 -7.35 -4.06
C LYS A 160 -18.37 -8.39 -3.37
N ILE A 161 -17.29 -8.81 -4.04
CA ILE A 161 -16.34 -9.78 -3.49
C ILE A 161 -15.54 -9.11 -2.36
N TRP A 162 -15.55 -9.73 -1.19
CA TRP A 162 -14.79 -9.31 -0.01
C TRP A 162 -14.27 -10.55 0.71
N ASN A 163 -13.04 -10.95 0.41
CA ASN A 163 -12.34 -12.06 1.04
C ASN A 163 -10.83 -11.83 0.99
N HIS A 164 -10.05 -12.76 1.54
CA HIS A 164 -8.60 -12.65 1.64
C HIS A 164 -7.83 -12.74 0.31
N HIS A 165 -8.52 -12.91 -0.82
CA HIS A 165 -7.90 -12.96 -2.15
C HIS A 165 -8.42 -11.85 -3.08
N GLN A 166 -9.55 -11.21 -2.73
CA GLN A 166 -10.07 -10.08 -3.48
C GLN A 166 -10.92 -9.19 -2.59
N LEU A 167 -10.59 -7.90 -2.59
CA LEU A 167 -11.38 -6.83 -1.98
C LEU A 167 -11.93 -5.95 -3.09
N SER A 168 -13.24 -5.80 -3.15
CA SER A 168 -13.93 -4.86 -4.05
C SER A 168 -14.61 -3.79 -3.22
N LEU A 169 -13.99 -2.61 -3.17
CA LEU A 169 -14.37 -1.52 -2.27
C LEU A 169 -15.62 -0.77 -2.76
N MET A 170 -16.22 0.03 -1.88
CA MET A 170 -17.38 0.87 -2.20
C MET A 170 -17.11 1.90 -3.29
N ASN A 171 -15.93 2.54 -3.29
CA ASN A 171 -15.48 3.46 -4.34
C ASN A 171 -15.11 2.77 -5.67
N GLY A 172 -15.29 1.46 -5.76
CA GLY A 172 -15.03 0.67 -6.96
C GLY A 172 -13.59 0.20 -7.16
N ALA A 173 -12.64 0.62 -6.31
CA ALA A 173 -11.29 0.08 -6.34
C ALA A 173 -11.28 -1.42 -6.04
N ILE A 174 -10.32 -2.14 -6.63
CA ILE A 174 -10.19 -3.59 -6.49
C ILE A 174 -8.75 -3.94 -6.14
N ILE A 175 -8.55 -4.72 -5.09
CA ILE A 175 -7.27 -5.30 -4.70
C ILE A 175 -7.39 -6.82 -4.83
N LYS A 176 -6.53 -7.44 -5.65
CA LYS A 176 -6.47 -8.90 -5.84
C LYS A 176 -5.17 -9.47 -5.29
N GLY A 177 -5.26 -10.56 -4.55
CA GLY A 177 -4.14 -11.34 -4.07
C GLY A 177 -3.83 -12.48 -5.03
N LEU A 178 -2.55 -12.73 -5.30
CA LEU A 178 -2.08 -13.78 -6.17
C LEU A 178 -0.89 -14.47 -5.50
N SER A 179 -0.97 -15.79 -5.37
CA SER A 179 0.18 -16.60 -5.01
C SER A 179 0.97 -16.98 -6.26
N VAL A 180 2.30 -16.82 -6.23
CA VAL A 180 3.21 -17.28 -7.29
C VAL A 180 3.05 -18.78 -7.52
N MET A 181 2.77 -19.54 -6.46
CA MET A 181 2.56 -20.98 -6.50
C MET A 181 1.16 -21.39 -6.99
N GLY A 182 0.18 -20.48 -6.91
CA GLY A 182 -1.21 -20.71 -7.27
C GLY A 182 -1.51 -20.67 -8.78
N LYS A 183 -2.76 -21.01 -9.14
CA LYS A 183 -3.24 -20.90 -10.54
C LYS A 183 -3.42 -19.43 -10.91
N LYS A 184 -2.53 -18.92 -11.78
CA LYS A 184 -2.64 -17.58 -12.35
C LYS A 184 -3.81 -17.55 -13.34
N ARG A 185 -4.86 -16.80 -13.00
CA ARG A 185 -5.95 -16.48 -13.94
C ARG A 185 -5.65 -15.15 -14.61
N GLY A 186 -6.00 -15.02 -15.90
CA GLY A 186 -5.79 -13.79 -16.66
C GLY A 186 -6.45 -12.58 -15.99
N GLY A 187 -5.73 -11.45 -15.97
CA GLY A 187 -6.20 -10.16 -15.49
C GLY A 187 -5.36 -9.05 -16.10
N ARG A 188 -5.89 -7.82 -16.15
CA ARG A 188 -5.18 -6.64 -16.66
C ARG A 188 -5.21 -5.53 -15.61
N PRO A 189 -4.54 -5.72 -14.45
CA PRO A 189 -4.53 -4.70 -13.41
C PRO A 189 -3.81 -3.45 -13.91
N ARG A 190 -4.17 -2.29 -13.33
CA ARG A 190 -3.47 -1.02 -13.58
C ARG A 190 -2.14 -0.96 -12.84
N LEU A 191 -2.04 -1.65 -11.71
CA LEU A 191 -0.80 -1.81 -10.94
C LEU A 191 -0.65 -3.28 -10.53
N PHE A 192 0.51 -3.86 -10.86
CA PHE A 192 0.91 -5.18 -10.41
C PHE A 192 2.13 -5.02 -9.50
N ILE A 193 2.01 -5.46 -8.25
CA ILE A 193 3.08 -5.47 -7.26
C ILE A 193 3.44 -6.93 -7.00
N LEU A 194 4.72 -7.25 -7.03
CA LEU A 194 5.25 -8.57 -6.71
C LEU A 194 6.25 -8.40 -5.56
N ASP A 195 5.86 -8.84 -4.37
CA ASP A 195 6.61 -8.60 -3.13
C ASP A 195 7.16 -9.91 -2.56
N ASP A 196 8.48 -9.93 -2.36
CA ASP A 196 9.23 -11.06 -1.79
C ASP A 196 8.83 -12.44 -2.37
N PRO A 197 8.73 -12.58 -3.70
CA PRO A 197 8.25 -13.82 -4.33
C PRO A 197 9.12 -15.02 -4.01
N GLU A 198 10.39 -14.83 -3.68
CA GLU A 198 11.37 -15.86 -3.31
C GLU A 198 11.19 -16.41 -1.88
N ASN A 199 10.40 -15.76 -1.05
CA ASN A 199 10.32 -16.06 0.38
C ASN A 199 9.20 -17.06 0.67
N ASP A 200 9.53 -18.35 0.68
CA ASP A 200 8.65 -19.40 1.21
C ASP A 200 8.97 -19.65 2.70
N PRO A 201 8.14 -19.17 3.64
CA PRO A 201 8.40 -19.37 5.07
C PRO A 201 8.29 -20.83 5.50
N ASP A 202 7.65 -21.67 4.68
CA ASP A 202 7.33 -23.06 5.02
C ASP A 202 8.28 -24.05 4.29
N SER A 203 9.29 -23.54 3.56
CA SER A 203 10.25 -24.37 2.83
C SER A 203 11.71 -23.94 3.02
N GLU A 204 12.45 -24.72 3.80
CA GLU A 204 13.90 -24.57 3.98
C GLU A 204 14.73 -25.29 2.89
N GLY A 205 14.07 -25.97 1.95
CA GLY A 205 14.72 -26.77 0.92
C GLY A 205 15.14 -25.94 -0.30
N GLN A 206 16.41 -26.07 -0.72
CA GLN A 206 16.93 -25.43 -1.94
C GLN A 206 16.09 -25.72 -3.19
N ALA A 207 15.49 -26.91 -3.30
CA ALA A 207 14.65 -27.30 -4.44
C ALA A 207 13.32 -26.52 -4.51
N ALA A 208 12.71 -26.18 -3.36
CA ALA A 208 11.48 -25.40 -3.33
C ALA A 208 11.74 -23.93 -3.66
N ALA A 209 12.82 -23.36 -3.11
CA ALA A 209 13.29 -22.02 -3.48
C ALA A 209 13.55 -21.93 -5.00
N GLN A 210 14.19 -22.95 -5.59
CA GLN A 210 14.43 -23.00 -7.03
C GLN A 210 13.13 -23.06 -7.84
N ALA A 211 12.14 -23.87 -7.43
CA ALA A 211 10.84 -23.95 -8.11
C ALA A 211 10.05 -22.62 -8.06
N VAL A 212 10.17 -21.87 -6.96
CA VAL A 212 9.60 -20.54 -6.81
C VAL A 212 10.28 -19.55 -7.76
N ILE A 213 11.62 -19.59 -7.86
CA ILE A 213 12.40 -18.77 -8.80
C ILE A 213 12.04 -19.08 -10.26
N GLU A 214 11.94 -20.35 -10.64
CA GLU A 214 11.56 -20.75 -12.01
C GLU A 214 10.14 -20.27 -12.38
N LYS A 215 9.18 -20.41 -11.44
CA LYS A 215 7.83 -19.87 -11.63
C LYS A 215 7.80 -18.35 -11.69
N PHE A 216 8.73 -17.68 -11.03
CA PHE A 216 8.89 -16.23 -11.06
C PHE A 216 9.44 -15.74 -12.40
N GLU A 217 10.46 -16.40 -12.96
CA GLU A 217 10.98 -16.09 -14.30
C GLU A 217 9.87 -16.19 -15.36
N MET A 218 8.99 -17.19 -15.23
CA MET A 218 7.82 -17.31 -16.10
C MET A 218 6.80 -16.18 -15.94
N ILE A 219 6.73 -15.47 -14.81
CA ILE A 219 5.84 -14.29 -14.64
C ILE A 219 6.43 -13.07 -15.32
N LEU A 220 7.75 -12.90 -15.19
CA LEU A 220 8.41 -11.67 -15.60
C LEU A 220 8.79 -11.65 -17.08
N PHE A 221 9.14 -12.81 -17.64
CA PHE A 221 9.80 -12.88 -18.95
C PHE A 221 9.03 -13.68 -20.01
N ARG A 222 7.86 -14.23 -19.68
CA ARG A 222 6.97 -14.92 -20.63
C ARG A 222 5.59 -14.27 -20.65
#